data_AF-A0A954TYY3-F1
#
_entry.id   AF-A0A954TYY3-F1
#
_cell.length_a   1.000
_cell.length_b   1.000
_cell.length_c   1.000
_cell.angle_alpha   90.00
_cell.angle_beta   90.00
_cell.angle_gamma   90.00
#
_symmetry.space_group_name_H-M   'P 1'
#
loop_
_entity.id
_entity.type
_entity.pdbx_description
1 polymer ?
#
loop_
_entity_poly.entity_id
_entity_poly.type
_entity_poly.pdbx_seq_one_letter_code
_entity_poly.pdbx_strand_id
1 'polypeptide(L)'
;MAAELLERAPDDEQRGALVAAFEQAFQGRSIGTLPDRLLHAIRATNKLSLALRLRLGEPAAIDTALQQVGSLKTPIDERIRLVTWLGESRVEGALPAMLEIVRSEQAPELLTATLVALQAFTDDRVSQAISTRYAFWPADVRATAARTLATRRQGAVTLLGLLDQQVATSREIPDDVVAMLQLHLPGNDRTRLENYWPDWQSQQTDDVAELQRVSAALATGDANPYNGHALFVANCAKCHQLFREGGQVGPNLTPYMRTDTPRLALQVVNPSKEIREGFETWTAITADGRIVSGFLTDQDPQRIVLRDVDGRDVSLLRSELESLERSNRSLMPQGLLRTLSEQEIRDLFSYLRISQPLNEN
;
A
#
# COMPACT_ATOMS: atom_id res chain seq x y z
N MET A 1 -12.38 29.79 11.43
CA MET A 1 -13.63 29.08 11.07
C MET A 1 -13.79 27.75 11.80
N ALA A 2 -12.89 26.76 11.66
CA ALA A 2 -13.02 25.47 12.36
C ALA A 2 -13.03 25.57 13.90
N ALA A 3 -12.13 26.37 14.49
CA ALA A 3 -12.09 26.59 15.94
C ALA A 3 -13.39 27.23 16.45
N GLU A 4 -13.89 28.22 15.71
CA GLU A 4 -15.13 28.93 16.03
C GLU A 4 -16.37 28.03 15.93
N LEU A 5 -16.38 27.06 15.02
CA LEU A 5 -17.43 26.04 14.94
C LEU A 5 -17.43 25.13 16.17
N LEU A 6 -16.26 24.70 16.65
CA LEU A 6 -16.14 23.90 17.88
C LEU A 6 -16.53 24.69 19.13
N GLU A 7 -16.10 25.96 19.22
CA GLU A 7 -16.41 26.88 20.31
C GLU A 7 -17.93 27.21 20.35
N ARG A 8 -18.60 27.28 19.19
CA ARG A 8 -20.04 27.57 19.09
C ARG A 8 -20.95 26.35 19.10
N ALA A 9 -20.39 25.14 19.20
CA ALA A 9 -21.19 23.93 19.32
C ALA A 9 -22.10 24.05 20.56
N PRO A 10 -23.43 23.92 20.40
CA PRO A 10 -24.41 24.25 21.45
C PRO A 10 -24.38 23.26 22.63
N ASP A 11 -23.87 22.05 22.39
CA ASP A 11 -23.72 21.01 23.40
C ASP A 11 -22.49 20.12 23.11
N ASP A 12 -22.15 19.27 24.07
CA ASP A 12 -20.99 18.37 23.99
C ASP A 12 -21.18 17.23 22.97
N GLU A 13 -22.42 16.89 22.61
CA GLU A 13 -22.71 15.86 21.61
C GLU A 13 -22.36 16.36 20.21
N GLN A 14 -22.82 17.55 19.85
CA GLN A 14 -22.49 18.19 18.58
C GLN A 14 -21.02 18.56 18.49
N ARG A 15 -20.41 19.01 19.60
CA ARG A 15 -18.95 19.20 19.66
C ARG A 15 -18.21 17.89 19.41
N GLY A 16 -18.66 16.79 20.00
CA GLY A 16 -18.13 15.45 19.77
C GLY A 16 -18.24 15.01 18.31
N ALA A 17 -19.39 15.23 17.67
CA ALA A 17 -19.59 14.91 16.25
C ALA A 17 -18.65 15.72 15.33
N LEU A 18 -18.45 17.02 15.62
CA LEU A 18 -17.50 17.85 14.89
C LEU A 18 -16.06 17.37 15.05
N VAL A 19 -15.67 16.96 16.26
CA VAL A 19 -14.35 16.37 16.52
C VAL A 19 -14.19 15.02 15.83
N ALA A 20 -15.23 14.18 15.79
CA ALA A 20 -15.18 12.89 15.09
C ALA A 20 -15.06 13.08 13.56
N ALA A 21 -15.81 14.01 12.98
CA ALA A 21 -15.68 14.38 11.57
C ALA A 21 -14.28 14.96 11.27
N PHE A 22 -13.76 15.78 12.19
CA PHE A 22 -12.40 16.28 12.13
C PHE A 22 -11.37 15.14 12.16
N GLU A 23 -11.51 14.19 13.08
CA GLU A 23 -10.63 13.02 13.18
C GLU A 23 -10.65 12.17 11.90
N GLN A 24 -11.83 11.92 11.33
CA GLN A 24 -11.97 11.20 10.07
C GLN A 24 -11.28 11.95 8.91
N ALA A 25 -11.40 13.28 8.87
CA ALA A 25 -10.71 14.11 7.88
C ALA A 25 -9.17 14.11 8.05
N PHE A 26 -8.66 13.69 9.21
CA PHE A 26 -7.24 13.57 9.54
C PHE A 26 -6.76 12.11 9.68
N GLN A 27 -7.56 11.12 9.27
CA GLN A 27 -7.12 9.73 9.22
C GLN A 27 -5.92 9.59 8.26
N GLY A 28 -4.82 8.98 8.69
CA GLY A 28 -3.57 8.92 7.91
C GLY A 28 -2.79 10.25 7.83
N ARG A 29 -3.21 11.29 8.57
CA ARG A 29 -2.63 12.66 8.51
C ARG A 29 -2.13 13.10 9.88
N SER A 30 -1.02 13.84 9.90
CA SER A 30 -0.52 14.50 11.12
C SER A 30 -1.35 15.76 11.45
N ILE A 31 -1.46 16.07 12.74
CA ILE A 31 -2.18 17.23 13.29
C ILE A 31 -1.23 18.37 13.69
N GLY A 32 0.09 18.16 13.55
CA GLY A 32 1.13 19.06 14.06
C GLY A 32 1.17 20.48 13.47
N THR A 33 0.39 20.77 12.42
CA THR A 33 0.35 22.08 11.75
C THR A 33 -0.95 22.86 12.00
N LEU A 34 -1.82 22.40 12.91
CA LEU A 34 -3.05 23.12 13.22
C LEU A 34 -2.77 24.46 13.91
N PRO A 35 -3.56 25.52 13.61
CA PRO A 35 -3.50 26.77 14.35
C PRO A 35 -3.73 26.56 15.85
N ASP A 36 -2.97 27.27 16.70
CA ASP A 36 -3.04 27.15 18.17
C ASP A 36 -4.47 27.27 18.72
N ARG A 37 -5.26 28.18 18.16
CA ARG A 37 -6.67 28.37 18.55
C ARG A 37 -7.52 27.12 18.30
N LEU A 38 -7.29 26.42 17.19
CA LEU A 38 -7.99 25.19 16.87
C LEU A 38 -7.52 24.04 17.78
N LEU A 39 -6.22 23.94 18.04
CA LEU A 39 -5.68 22.96 18.99
C LEU A 39 -6.27 23.15 20.39
N HIS A 40 -6.40 24.41 20.84
CA HIS A 40 -7.03 24.72 22.12
C HIS A 40 -8.50 24.32 22.15
N ALA A 41 -9.27 24.65 21.10
CA ALA A 41 -10.69 24.27 20.99
C ALA A 41 -10.89 22.74 20.96
N ILE A 42 -10.01 22.00 20.27
CA ILE A 42 -10.02 20.54 20.26
C ILE A 42 -9.74 19.99 21.66
N ARG A 43 -8.65 20.44 22.31
CA ARG A 43 -8.27 20.01 23.67
C ARG A 43 -9.29 20.32 24.74
N ALA A 44 -10.10 21.35 24.57
CA ALA A 44 -11.20 21.70 25.47
C ALA A 44 -12.38 20.69 25.41
N THR A 45 -12.36 19.73 24.49
CA THR A 45 -13.41 18.71 24.37
C THR A 45 -13.13 17.54 25.32
N ASN A 46 -14.05 17.26 26.24
CA ASN A 46 -13.89 16.21 27.27
C ASN A 46 -13.83 14.76 26.75
N LYS A 47 -14.00 14.52 25.45
CA LYS A 47 -14.10 13.18 24.83
C LYS A 47 -13.24 13.03 23.58
N LEU A 48 -11.96 13.42 23.64
CA LEU A 48 -11.05 13.13 22.55
C LEU A 48 -10.81 11.62 22.42
N SER A 49 -10.88 11.12 21.19
CA SER A 49 -10.56 9.73 20.90
C SER A 49 -9.10 9.42 21.21
N LEU A 50 -8.78 8.14 21.42
CA LEU A 50 -7.40 7.72 21.65
C LEU A 50 -6.50 8.08 20.44
N ALA A 51 -6.98 7.91 19.21
CA ALA A 51 -6.19 8.21 18.01
C ALA A 51 -5.87 9.70 17.89
N LEU A 52 -6.83 10.59 18.21
CA LEU A 52 -6.59 12.03 18.20
C LEU A 52 -5.60 12.44 19.30
N ARG A 53 -5.72 11.87 20.50
CA ARG A 53 -4.78 12.12 21.59
C ARG A 53 -3.35 11.63 21.27
N LEU A 54 -3.22 10.51 20.55
CA LEU A 54 -1.94 10.02 20.02
C LEU A 54 -1.33 11.02 19.02
N ARG A 55 -2.12 11.50 18.06
CA ARG A 55 -1.66 12.51 17.08
C ARG A 55 -1.28 13.85 17.72
N LEU A 56 -1.84 14.16 18.89
CA LEU A 56 -1.49 15.33 19.70
C LEU A 56 -0.26 15.09 20.61
N GLY A 57 0.29 13.88 20.62
CA GLY A 57 1.46 13.51 21.42
C GLY A 57 1.20 13.40 22.91
N GLU A 58 -0.04 13.13 23.35
CA GLU A 58 -0.35 13.04 24.77
C GLU A 58 0.30 11.81 25.44
N PRO A 59 1.13 11.98 26.50
CA PRO A 59 1.84 10.86 27.12
C PRO A 59 0.92 9.74 27.62
N ALA A 60 -0.18 10.10 28.30
CA ALA A 60 -1.12 9.11 28.82
C ALA A 60 -1.83 8.29 27.72
N ALA A 61 -2.04 8.88 26.55
CA ALA A 61 -2.60 8.19 25.39
C ALA A 61 -1.57 7.23 24.77
N ILE A 62 -0.32 7.66 24.68
CA ILE A 62 0.81 6.82 24.25
C ILE A 62 0.93 5.61 25.17
N ASP A 63 0.99 5.82 26.49
CA ASP A 63 1.11 4.73 27.48
C ASP A 63 -0.05 3.72 27.36
N THR A 64 -1.28 4.24 27.24
CA THR A 64 -2.48 3.41 27.05
C THR A 64 -2.37 2.56 25.78
N ALA A 65 -1.99 3.18 24.65
CA ALA A 65 -1.85 2.49 23.37
C ALA A 65 -0.76 1.42 23.42
N LEU A 66 0.41 1.72 23.99
CA LEU A 66 1.51 0.76 24.13
C LEU A 66 1.12 -0.44 25.00
N GLN A 67 0.43 -0.20 26.12
CA GLN A 67 -0.07 -1.26 26.98
C GLN A 67 -1.07 -2.17 26.24
N GLN A 68 -2.01 -1.58 25.50
CA GLN A 68 -3.03 -2.33 24.76
C GLN A 68 -2.44 -3.12 23.59
N VAL A 69 -1.47 -2.56 22.85
CA VAL A 69 -0.79 -3.22 21.73
C VAL A 69 -0.04 -4.47 22.19
N GLY A 70 0.63 -4.42 23.34
CA GLY A 70 1.38 -5.54 23.91
C GLY A 70 0.51 -6.58 24.64
N SER A 71 -0.76 -6.30 24.88
CA SER A 71 -1.66 -7.17 25.64
C SER A 71 -2.39 -8.17 24.74
N LEU A 72 -2.18 -9.46 24.98
CA LEU A 72 -2.93 -10.54 24.32
C LEU A 72 -4.44 -10.55 24.66
N LYS A 73 -4.87 -9.77 25.66
CA LYS A 73 -6.30 -9.60 25.98
C LYS A 73 -7.00 -8.58 25.08
N THR A 74 -6.24 -7.72 24.42
CA THR A 74 -6.77 -6.72 23.50
C THR A 74 -7.17 -7.42 22.20
N PRO A 75 -8.41 -7.24 21.69
CA PRO A 75 -8.84 -7.83 20.42
C PRO A 75 -7.88 -7.48 19.28
N ILE A 76 -7.69 -8.41 18.34
CA ILE A 76 -6.71 -8.24 17.25
C ILE A 76 -7.00 -6.99 16.41
N ASP A 77 -8.27 -6.73 16.08
CA ASP A 77 -8.67 -5.54 15.32
C ASP A 77 -8.33 -4.23 16.03
N GLU A 78 -8.37 -4.24 17.36
CA GLU A 78 -7.97 -3.08 18.16
C GLU A 78 -6.45 -2.93 18.18
N ARG A 79 -5.70 -4.02 18.33
CA ARG A 79 -4.22 -4.00 18.22
C ARG A 79 -3.77 -3.50 16.84
N ILE A 80 -4.43 -3.93 15.76
CA ILE A 80 -4.20 -3.45 14.38
C ILE A 80 -4.39 -1.93 14.31
N ARG A 81 -5.53 -1.41 14.78
CA ARG A 81 -5.79 0.04 14.79
C ARG A 81 -4.71 0.81 15.56
N LEU A 82 -4.33 0.30 16.72
CA LEU A 82 -3.34 0.94 17.58
C LEU A 82 -1.94 0.98 16.94
N VAL A 83 -1.45 -0.12 16.35
CA VAL A 83 -0.13 -0.11 15.66
C VAL A 83 -0.15 0.84 14.46
N THR A 84 -1.27 0.92 13.73
CA THR A 84 -1.44 1.89 12.64
C THR A 84 -1.31 3.32 13.17
N TRP A 85 -2.04 3.70 14.22
CA TRP A 85 -1.98 5.06 14.77
C TRP A 85 -0.63 5.43 15.35
N LEU A 86 0.06 4.48 16.01
CA LEU A 86 1.41 4.67 16.53
C LEU A 86 2.43 4.91 15.41
N GLY A 87 2.29 4.20 14.28
CA GLY A 87 3.11 4.39 13.08
C GLY A 87 2.83 5.73 12.39
N GLU A 88 1.55 6.06 12.17
CA GLU A 88 1.12 7.35 11.59
C GLU A 88 1.64 8.55 12.40
N SER A 89 1.66 8.41 13.72
CA SER A 89 2.10 9.45 14.65
C SER A 89 3.61 9.41 14.93
N ARG A 90 4.35 8.47 14.31
CA ARG A 90 5.80 8.25 14.48
C ARG A 90 6.23 8.20 15.95
N VAL A 91 5.49 7.45 16.78
CA VAL A 91 5.78 7.35 18.22
C VAL A 91 7.00 6.46 18.44
N GLU A 92 8.18 7.06 18.63
CA GLU A 92 9.45 6.34 18.81
C GLU A 92 9.41 5.27 19.92
N GLY A 93 8.69 5.55 21.01
CA GLY A 93 8.49 4.59 22.11
C GLY A 93 7.71 3.33 21.75
N ALA A 94 7.04 3.30 20.58
CA ALA A 94 6.31 2.14 20.09
C ALA A 94 7.19 1.08 19.44
N LEU A 95 8.40 1.45 19.01
CA LEU A 95 9.27 0.57 18.26
C LEU A 95 9.56 -0.75 19.01
N PRO A 96 9.90 -0.79 20.31
CA PRO A 96 10.12 -2.05 21.02
C PRO A 96 8.90 -2.98 20.99
N ALA A 97 7.69 -2.44 21.16
CA ALA A 97 6.46 -3.23 21.14
C ALA A 97 6.15 -3.77 19.73
N MET A 98 6.33 -2.95 18.70
CA MET A 98 6.15 -3.39 17.30
C MET A 98 7.18 -4.44 16.89
N LEU A 99 8.45 -4.30 17.29
CA LEU A 99 9.47 -5.31 17.04
C LEU A 99 9.16 -6.62 17.75
N GLU A 100 8.56 -6.57 18.94
CA GLU A 100 8.12 -7.78 19.63
C GLU A 100 7.00 -8.50 18.86
N ILE A 101 6.02 -7.76 18.34
CA ILE A 101 4.99 -8.32 17.46
C ILE A 101 5.63 -9.00 16.24
N VAL A 102 6.58 -8.34 15.57
CA VAL A 102 7.31 -8.94 14.43
C VAL A 102 7.98 -10.26 14.82
N ARG A 103 8.54 -10.37 16.02
CA ARG A 103 9.24 -11.58 16.48
C ARG A 103 8.34 -12.74 16.90
N SER A 104 7.19 -12.47 17.53
CA SER A 104 6.40 -13.52 18.19
C SER A 104 4.97 -13.71 17.65
N GLU A 105 4.36 -12.71 17.01
CA GLU A 105 2.96 -12.78 16.56
C GLU A 105 2.75 -13.81 15.43
N GLN A 106 1.61 -14.49 15.40
CA GLN A 106 1.28 -15.47 14.37
C GLN A 106 0.17 -14.99 13.43
N ALA A 107 -0.65 -14.04 13.86
CA ALA A 107 -1.74 -13.52 13.06
C ALA A 107 -1.24 -12.66 11.87
N PRO A 108 -1.48 -13.06 10.61
CA PRO A 108 -0.99 -12.35 9.42
C PRO A 108 -1.45 -10.91 9.32
N GLU A 109 -2.68 -10.61 9.75
CA GLU A 109 -3.29 -9.29 9.65
C GLU A 109 -2.58 -8.28 10.57
N LEU A 110 -2.25 -8.70 11.80
CA LEU A 110 -1.51 -7.86 12.74
C LEU A 110 -0.04 -7.71 12.33
N LEU A 111 0.59 -8.79 11.83
CA LEU A 111 1.95 -8.71 11.29
C LEU A 111 2.03 -7.73 10.13
N THR A 112 1.10 -7.82 9.18
CA THR A 112 1.01 -6.91 8.03
C THR A 112 0.85 -5.47 8.48
N ALA A 113 -0.10 -5.18 9.39
CA ALA A 113 -0.30 -3.84 9.92
C ALA A 113 0.94 -3.29 10.65
N THR A 114 1.64 -4.15 11.38
CA THR A 114 2.86 -3.77 12.12
C THR A 114 4.03 -3.49 11.19
N LEU A 115 4.28 -4.35 10.19
CA LEU A 115 5.35 -4.15 9.19
C LEU A 115 5.17 -2.81 8.46
N VAL A 116 3.92 -2.49 8.12
CA VAL A 116 3.57 -1.21 7.48
C VAL A 116 3.84 -0.04 8.40
N ALA A 117 3.39 -0.11 9.66
CA ALA A 117 3.65 0.95 10.64
C ALA A 117 5.16 1.18 10.81
N LEU A 118 5.97 0.12 10.75
CA LEU A 118 7.42 0.19 10.87
C LEU A 118 8.12 0.95 9.72
N GLN A 119 7.46 1.16 8.57
CA GLN A 119 8.01 1.97 7.47
C GLN A 119 8.24 3.44 7.85
N ALA A 120 7.55 3.91 8.90
CA ALA A 120 7.70 5.26 9.41
C ALA A 120 8.97 5.46 10.28
N PHE A 121 9.66 4.38 10.65
CA PHE A 121 10.80 4.40 11.57
C PHE A 121 12.13 4.18 10.83
N THR A 122 13.20 4.78 11.34
CA THR A 122 14.54 4.74 10.71
C THR A 122 15.50 3.74 11.35
N ASP A 123 15.02 2.94 12.30
CA ASP A 123 15.87 2.11 13.15
C ASP A 123 16.26 0.79 12.47
N ASP A 124 17.55 0.49 12.42
CA ASP A 124 18.10 -0.71 11.76
C ASP A 124 17.60 -2.02 12.37
N ARG A 125 17.14 -2.01 13.63
CA ARG A 125 16.54 -3.19 14.29
C ARG A 125 15.28 -3.67 13.57
N VAL A 126 14.61 -2.80 12.81
CA VAL A 126 13.47 -3.19 11.95
C VAL A 126 13.93 -4.22 10.92
N SER A 127 14.99 -3.92 10.17
CA SER A 127 15.49 -4.82 9.12
C SER A 127 15.97 -6.16 9.71
N GLN A 128 16.62 -6.11 10.88
CA GLN A 128 17.08 -7.31 11.58
C GLN A 128 15.92 -8.19 12.09
N ALA A 129 14.88 -7.58 12.66
CA ALA A 129 13.71 -8.33 13.14
C ALA A 129 12.97 -8.98 11.97
N ILE A 130 12.84 -8.27 10.84
CA ILE A 130 12.22 -8.80 9.63
C ILE A 130 13.01 -9.98 9.06
N SER A 131 14.33 -9.82 8.86
CA SER A 131 15.15 -10.86 8.22
C SER A 131 15.20 -12.16 9.00
N THR A 132 15.20 -12.08 10.34
CA THR A 132 15.21 -13.26 11.23
C THR A 132 13.98 -14.13 11.07
N ARG A 133 12.83 -13.54 10.70
CA ARG A 133 11.54 -14.25 10.66
C ARG A 133 10.95 -14.42 9.26
N TYR A 134 11.54 -13.78 8.26
CA TYR A 134 11.04 -13.70 6.88
C TYR A 134 10.62 -15.06 6.30
N ALA A 135 11.44 -16.10 6.49
CA ALA A 135 11.21 -17.44 5.94
C ALA A 135 9.91 -18.11 6.45
N PHE A 136 9.44 -17.74 7.64
CA PHE A 136 8.34 -18.42 8.32
C PHE A 136 6.97 -17.82 8.03
N TRP A 137 6.92 -16.66 7.38
CA TRP A 137 5.68 -15.97 7.10
C TRP A 137 5.02 -16.46 5.82
N PRO A 138 3.68 -16.37 5.70
CA PRO A 138 2.99 -16.61 4.44
C PRO A 138 3.38 -15.58 3.36
N ALA A 139 3.09 -15.90 2.10
CA ALA A 139 3.59 -15.13 0.94
C ALA A 139 3.14 -13.66 0.93
N ASP A 140 1.92 -13.38 1.36
CA ASP A 140 1.35 -12.04 1.51
C ASP A 140 2.12 -11.21 2.55
N VAL A 141 2.41 -11.77 3.72
CA VAL A 141 3.20 -11.12 4.76
C VAL A 141 4.66 -10.93 4.30
N ARG A 142 5.24 -11.90 3.58
CA ARG A 142 6.58 -11.75 2.97
C ARG A 142 6.63 -10.59 1.96
N ALA A 143 5.60 -10.43 1.13
CA ALA A 143 5.51 -9.30 0.21
C ALA A 143 5.47 -7.95 0.94
N THR A 144 4.69 -7.83 2.02
CA THR A 144 4.67 -6.62 2.86
C THR A 144 6.00 -6.40 3.58
N ALA A 145 6.65 -7.46 4.05
CA ALA A 145 7.98 -7.37 4.67
C ALA A 145 9.04 -6.87 3.67
N ALA A 146 9.03 -7.39 2.44
CA ALA A 146 9.92 -6.97 1.37
C ALA A 146 9.73 -5.48 1.02
N ARG A 147 8.47 -5.01 0.94
CA ARG A 147 8.17 -3.57 0.79
C ARG A 147 8.71 -2.74 1.93
N THR A 148 8.50 -3.20 3.16
CA THR A 148 8.96 -2.51 4.37
C THR A 148 10.47 -2.36 4.36
N LEU A 149 11.21 -3.42 4.02
CA LEU A 149 12.66 -3.39 3.85
C LEU A 149 13.10 -2.43 2.73
N ALA A 150 12.45 -2.49 1.58
CA ALA A 150 12.82 -1.67 0.42
C ALA A 150 12.48 -0.19 0.56
N THR A 151 11.76 0.23 1.60
CA THR A 151 11.56 1.66 1.88
C THR A 151 12.86 2.38 2.19
N ARG A 152 13.91 1.68 2.64
CA ARG A 152 15.21 2.25 3.04
C ARG A 152 16.38 1.47 2.45
N ARG A 153 17.51 2.13 2.31
CA ARG A 153 18.75 1.51 1.81
C ARG A 153 19.22 0.31 2.64
N GLN A 154 19.23 0.41 3.97
CA GLN A 154 19.69 -0.70 4.81
C GLN A 154 18.78 -1.92 4.71
N GLY A 155 17.47 -1.70 4.60
CA GLY A 155 16.51 -2.78 4.37
C GLY A 155 16.64 -3.37 2.96
N ALA A 156 16.89 -2.54 1.94
CA ALA A 156 17.18 -2.99 0.57
C ALA A 156 18.41 -3.92 0.51
N VAL A 157 19.50 -3.58 1.19
CA VAL A 157 20.68 -4.44 1.34
C VAL A 157 20.34 -5.73 2.09
N THR A 158 19.52 -5.64 3.14
CA THR A 158 19.04 -6.80 3.89
C THR A 158 18.25 -7.76 3.01
N LEU A 159 17.36 -7.23 2.16
CA LEU A 159 16.57 -8.03 1.22
C LEU A 159 17.45 -8.71 0.16
N LEU A 160 18.47 -8.02 -0.37
CA LEU A 160 19.48 -8.67 -1.20
C LEU A 160 20.20 -9.82 -0.47
N GLY A 161 20.53 -9.64 0.81
CA GLY A 161 21.12 -10.70 1.63
C GLY A 161 20.20 -11.92 1.76
N LEU A 162 18.89 -11.72 1.88
CA LEU A 162 17.90 -12.81 1.91
C LEU A 162 17.84 -13.59 0.59
N LEU A 163 17.99 -12.90 -0.55
CA LEU A 163 18.07 -13.54 -1.87
C LEU A 163 19.36 -14.35 -2.01
N ASP A 164 20.50 -13.77 -1.62
CA ASP A 164 21.81 -14.45 -1.67
C ASP A 164 21.82 -15.74 -0.82
N GLN A 165 21.13 -15.70 0.32
CA GLN A 165 20.98 -16.85 1.23
C GLN A 165 19.87 -17.82 0.82
N GLN A 166 19.17 -17.55 -0.30
CA GLN A 166 18.02 -18.33 -0.78
C GLN A 166 16.87 -18.45 0.22
N VAL A 167 16.77 -17.49 1.16
CA VAL A 167 15.64 -17.35 2.09
C VAL A 167 14.44 -16.73 1.38
N ALA A 168 14.69 -15.87 0.40
CA ALA A 168 13.71 -15.36 -0.54
C ALA A 168 14.13 -15.76 -1.96
N THR A 169 13.16 -15.82 -2.88
CA THR A 169 13.41 -16.02 -4.31
C THR A 169 13.00 -14.77 -5.10
N SER A 170 13.63 -14.53 -6.25
CA SER A 170 13.33 -13.37 -7.09
C SER A 170 11.87 -13.33 -7.57
N ARG A 171 11.21 -14.49 -7.66
CA ARG A 171 9.79 -14.62 -8.04
C ARG A 171 8.81 -14.15 -6.97
N GLU A 172 9.24 -14.12 -5.71
CA GLU A 172 8.41 -13.70 -4.58
C GLU A 172 8.48 -12.20 -4.31
N ILE A 173 9.46 -11.51 -4.91
CA ILE A 173 9.65 -10.07 -4.72
C ILE A 173 8.73 -9.32 -5.69
N PRO A 174 7.82 -8.48 -5.19
CA PRO A 174 6.94 -7.68 -6.05
C PRO A 174 7.71 -6.69 -6.93
N ASP A 175 7.19 -6.40 -8.12
CA ASP A 175 7.78 -5.43 -9.05
C ASP A 175 7.99 -4.05 -8.40
N ASP A 176 7.04 -3.59 -7.59
CA ASP A 176 7.16 -2.32 -6.87
C ASP A 176 8.36 -2.30 -5.91
N VAL A 177 8.68 -3.44 -5.30
CA VAL A 177 9.86 -3.62 -4.45
C VAL A 177 11.13 -3.57 -5.28
N VAL A 178 11.17 -4.28 -6.42
CA VAL A 178 12.33 -4.25 -7.32
C VAL A 178 12.61 -2.82 -7.80
N ALA A 179 11.57 -2.05 -8.13
CA ALA A 179 11.70 -0.63 -8.49
C ALA A 179 12.37 0.19 -7.39
N MET A 180 11.97 -0.01 -6.12
CA MET A 180 12.59 0.67 -4.97
C MET A 180 14.05 0.22 -4.74
N LEU A 181 14.34 -1.07 -4.91
CA LEU A 181 15.71 -1.60 -4.80
C LEU A 181 16.65 -0.93 -5.82
N GLN A 182 16.20 -0.72 -7.07
CA GLN A 182 16.97 -0.06 -8.11
C GLN A 182 17.36 1.39 -7.76
N LEU A 183 16.55 2.06 -6.94
CA LEU A 183 16.81 3.43 -6.49
C LEU A 183 17.78 3.48 -5.30
N HIS A 184 17.71 2.50 -4.38
CA HIS A 184 18.55 2.46 -3.16
C HIS A 184 19.96 1.93 -3.36
N LEU A 185 20.19 1.08 -4.37
CA LEU A 185 21.36 0.21 -4.45
C LEU A 185 22.31 0.64 -5.58
N PRO A 186 23.31 1.49 -5.31
CA PRO A 186 24.35 1.83 -6.28
C PRO A 186 25.51 0.82 -6.27
N GLY A 187 26.40 0.93 -7.27
CA GLY A 187 27.68 0.21 -7.29
C GLY A 187 27.52 -1.32 -7.30
N ASN A 188 28.28 -2.02 -6.46
CA ASN A 188 28.30 -3.48 -6.41
C ASN A 188 26.93 -4.11 -6.10
N ASP A 189 26.11 -3.43 -5.28
CA ASP A 189 24.76 -3.92 -4.97
C ASP A 189 23.83 -3.83 -6.18
N ARG A 190 24.06 -2.86 -7.09
CA ARG A 190 23.35 -2.78 -8.36
C ARG A 190 23.65 -4.00 -9.24
N THR A 191 24.92 -4.37 -9.36
CA THR A 191 25.33 -5.55 -10.13
C THR A 191 24.74 -6.84 -9.55
N ARG A 192 24.68 -6.95 -8.21
CA ARG A 192 23.99 -8.07 -7.54
C ARG A 192 22.50 -8.10 -7.89
N LEU A 193 21.84 -6.95 -7.85
CA LEU A 193 20.43 -6.82 -8.19
C LEU A 193 20.14 -7.21 -9.65
N GLU A 194 20.99 -6.79 -10.58
CA GLU A 194 20.90 -7.10 -12.01
C GLU A 194 21.03 -8.61 -12.30
N ASN A 195 21.72 -9.39 -11.45
CA ASN A 195 21.78 -10.85 -11.61
C ASN A 195 20.43 -11.54 -11.34
N TYR A 196 19.59 -10.98 -10.47
CA TYR A 196 18.28 -11.53 -10.14
C TYR A 196 17.21 -11.09 -11.14
N TRP A 197 17.33 -9.87 -11.68
CA TRP A 197 16.40 -9.29 -12.64
C TRP A 197 17.14 -8.65 -13.83
N PRO A 198 17.81 -9.46 -14.68
CA PRO A 198 18.60 -8.94 -15.82
C PRO A 198 17.72 -8.17 -16.82
N ASP A 199 16.47 -8.59 -16.96
CA ASP A 199 15.51 -8.00 -17.89
C ASP A 199 14.64 -6.88 -17.28
N TRP A 200 14.95 -6.44 -16.06
CA TRP A 200 14.16 -5.40 -15.40
C TRP A 200 14.01 -4.14 -16.27
N GLN A 201 15.10 -3.71 -16.92
CA GLN A 201 15.10 -2.55 -17.80
C GLN A 201 14.54 -2.85 -19.20
N SER A 202 14.61 -4.11 -19.66
CA SER A 202 14.24 -4.55 -21.02
C SER A 202 12.81 -5.10 -21.14
N GLN A 203 12.03 -5.13 -20.06
CA GLN A 203 10.63 -5.61 -19.97
C GLN A 203 9.64 -5.07 -21.02
N GLN A 204 10.05 -4.20 -21.95
CA GLN A 204 9.29 -3.83 -23.15
C GLN A 204 9.29 -4.90 -24.26
N THR A 205 10.23 -5.86 -24.29
CA THR A 205 10.34 -6.84 -25.39
C THR A 205 9.44 -8.07 -25.21
N ASP A 206 9.15 -8.47 -23.97
CA ASP A 206 8.34 -9.64 -23.63
C ASP A 206 6.83 -9.41 -23.85
N ASP A 207 6.41 -8.13 -23.88
CA ASP A 207 5.01 -7.73 -24.05
C ASP A 207 4.43 -8.10 -25.43
N VAL A 208 5.25 -8.13 -26.49
CA VAL A 208 4.76 -8.43 -27.84
C VAL A 208 4.38 -9.90 -27.98
N ALA A 209 5.24 -10.81 -27.51
CA ALA A 209 4.99 -12.24 -27.57
C ALA A 209 3.80 -12.62 -26.67
N GLU A 210 3.73 -12.04 -25.47
CA GLU A 210 2.61 -12.26 -24.56
C GLU A 210 1.29 -11.69 -25.13
N LEU A 211 1.31 -10.49 -25.72
CA LEU A 211 0.14 -9.93 -26.37
C LEU A 211 -0.33 -10.79 -27.54
N GLN A 212 0.58 -11.37 -28.32
CA GLN A 212 0.22 -12.31 -29.39
C GLN A 212 -0.42 -13.58 -28.83
N ARG A 213 0.13 -14.16 -27.75
CA ARG A 213 -0.45 -15.33 -27.08
C ARG A 213 -1.85 -15.05 -26.56
N VAL A 214 -2.03 -13.93 -25.85
CA VAL A 214 -3.33 -13.50 -25.32
C VAL A 214 -4.31 -13.24 -26.47
N SER A 215 -3.88 -12.55 -27.53
CA SER A 215 -4.73 -12.29 -28.69
C SER A 215 -5.17 -13.57 -29.40
N ALA A 216 -4.28 -14.56 -29.54
CA ALA A 216 -4.60 -15.86 -30.12
C ALA A 216 -5.62 -16.62 -29.25
N ALA A 217 -5.43 -16.62 -27.93
CA ALA A 217 -6.35 -17.24 -26.99
C ALA A 217 -7.77 -16.61 -27.06
N LEU A 218 -7.85 -15.29 -27.27
CA LEU A 218 -9.10 -14.53 -27.34
C LEU A 218 -9.81 -14.61 -28.71
N ALA A 219 -9.13 -15.09 -29.75
CA ALA A 219 -9.67 -15.12 -31.11
C ALA A 219 -10.64 -16.29 -31.38
N THR A 220 -10.53 -17.39 -30.62
CA THR A 220 -11.29 -18.62 -30.86
C THR A 220 -11.67 -19.30 -29.54
N GLY A 221 -12.68 -20.17 -29.57
CA GLY A 221 -13.10 -20.95 -28.40
C GLY A 221 -14.20 -20.28 -27.57
N ASP A 222 -14.87 -21.11 -26.76
CA ASP A 222 -15.92 -20.66 -25.86
C ASP A 222 -15.32 -20.00 -24.60
N ALA A 223 -16.10 -19.11 -23.99
CA ALA A 223 -15.73 -18.43 -22.78
C ALA A 223 -16.89 -18.41 -21.78
N ASN A 224 -16.57 -18.59 -20.50
CA ASN A 224 -17.54 -18.59 -19.43
C ASN A 224 -17.27 -17.45 -18.43
N PRO A 225 -18.13 -16.42 -18.37
CA PRO A 225 -17.92 -15.30 -17.47
C PRO A 225 -18.06 -15.67 -15.99
N TYR A 226 -18.75 -16.76 -15.65
CA TYR A 226 -18.81 -17.26 -14.26
C TYR A 226 -17.45 -17.80 -13.78
N ASN A 227 -16.70 -18.49 -14.65
CA ASN A 227 -15.32 -18.86 -14.36
C ASN A 227 -14.40 -17.63 -14.33
N GLY A 228 -14.64 -16.69 -15.25
CA GLY A 228 -13.90 -15.44 -15.34
C GLY A 228 -14.01 -14.56 -14.10
N HIS A 229 -15.15 -14.61 -13.41
CA HIS A 229 -15.35 -13.92 -12.13
C HIS A 229 -14.35 -14.37 -11.07
N ALA A 230 -14.17 -15.68 -10.88
CA ALA A 230 -13.20 -16.21 -9.92
C ALA A 230 -11.76 -15.77 -10.25
N LEU A 231 -11.40 -15.74 -11.54
CA LEU A 231 -10.10 -15.26 -12.00
C LEU A 231 -9.92 -13.75 -11.77
N PHE A 232 -10.97 -12.95 -11.96
CA PHE A 232 -10.95 -11.53 -11.62
C PHE A 232 -10.74 -11.32 -10.12
N VAL A 233 -11.44 -12.08 -9.27
CA VAL A 233 -11.29 -12.01 -7.81
C VAL A 233 -9.84 -12.32 -7.40
N ALA A 234 -9.25 -13.36 -7.98
CA ALA A 234 -7.89 -13.78 -7.66
C ALA A 234 -6.80 -12.80 -8.13
N ASN A 235 -6.96 -12.19 -9.31
CA ASN A 235 -5.85 -11.48 -9.98
C ASN A 235 -6.03 -9.96 -10.07
N CYS A 236 -7.27 -9.47 -10.03
CA CYS A 236 -7.59 -8.08 -10.34
C CYS A 236 -8.30 -7.36 -9.18
N ALA A 237 -9.15 -8.08 -8.43
CA ALA A 237 -10.02 -7.49 -7.43
C ALA A 237 -9.29 -6.91 -6.22
N LYS A 238 -8.02 -7.29 -5.96
CA LYS A 238 -7.20 -6.62 -4.94
C LYS A 238 -7.09 -5.11 -5.23
N CYS A 239 -6.95 -4.74 -6.50
CA CYS A 239 -6.70 -3.37 -6.89
C CYS A 239 -7.91 -2.70 -7.55
N HIS A 240 -8.65 -3.44 -8.37
CA HIS A 240 -9.71 -2.89 -9.21
C HIS A 240 -11.09 -3.26 -8.72
N GLN A 241 -11.98 -2.28 -8.73
CA GLN A 241 -13.42 -2.53 -8.59
C GLN A 241 -14.02 -2.85 -9.96
N LEU A 242 -14.85 -3.87 -10.02
CA LEU A 242 -15.75 -4.11 -11.15
C LEU A 242 -17.16 -4.39 -10.61
N PHE A 243 -18.12 -3.61 -11.09
CA PHE A 243 -19.45 -3.48 -10.51
C PHE A 243 -19.41 -3.03 -9.04
N ARG A 244 -19.68 -3.95 -8.11
CA ARG A 244 -19.72 -3.70 -6.66
C ARG A 244 -18.65 -4.48 -5.89
N GLU A 245 -17.72 -5.12 -6.59
CA GLU A 245 -16.73 -6.01 -6.01
C GLU A 245 -15.31 -5.59 -6.36
N GLY A 246 -14.39 -5.76 -5.43
CA GLY A 246 -12.96 -5.45 -5.57
C GLY A 246 -12.53 -4.17 -4.84
N GLY A 247 -11.30 -3.75 -5.13
CA GLY A 247 -10.58 -2.69 -4.41
C GLY A 247 -10.63 -1.31 -5.06
N GLN A 248 -10.09 -0.32 -4.35
CA GLN A 248 -10.03 1.09 -4.78
C GLN A 248 -8.59 1.61 -4.85
N VAL A 249 -7.64 0.71 -5.15
CA VAL A 249 -6.23 1.05 -5.35
C VAL A 249 -6.05 1.53 -6.79
N GLY A 250 -6.49 0.70 -7.74
CA GLY A 250 -6.57 1.04 -9.14
C GLY A 250 -7.94 1.63 -9.53
N PRO A 251 -8.10 2.02 -10.80
CA PRO A 251 -9.33 2.61 -11.28
C PRO A 251 -10.51 1.63 -11.22
N ASN A 252 -11.69 2.13 -10.84
CA ASN A 252 -12.95 1.40 -10.98
C ASN A 252 -13.21 1.11 -12.46
N LEU A 253 -13.29 -0.17 -12.83
CA LEU A 253 -13.42 -0.65 -14.21
C LEU A 253 -14.85 -0.56 -14.75
N THR A 254 -15.84 -0.45 -13.87
CA THR A 254 -17.27 -0.42 -14.21
C THR A 254 -17.66 0.62 -15.27
N PRO A 255 -17.28 1.92 -15.12
CA PRO A 255 -17.71 2.96 -16.05
C PRO A 255 -16.97 2.93 -17.40
N TYR A 256 -15.97 2.07 -17.59
CA TYR A 256 -15.15 2.09 -18.80
C TYR A 256 -15.64 1.16 -19.89
N MET A 257 -15.33 1.55 -21.13
CA MET A 257 -15.53 0.72 -22.30
C MET A 257 -14.54 -0.45 -22.27
N ARG A 258 -15.03 -1.62 -21.87
CA ARG A 258 -14.24 -2.86 -21.78
C ARG A 258 -14.43 -3.78 -22.98
N THR A 259 -15.27 -3.41 -23.95
CA THR A 259 -15.61 -4.24 -25.11
C THR A 259 -14.55 -4.24 -26.21
N ASP A 260 -13.66 -3.23 -26.26
CA ASP A 260 -12.48 -3.21 -27.14
C ASP A 260 -11.42 -4.19 -26.62
N THR A 261 -11.53 -5.43 -27.07
CA THR A 261 -10.74 -6.56 -26.55
C THR A 261 -9.24 -6.42 -26.85
N PRO A 262 -8.80 -6.02 -28.06
CA PRO A 262 -7.38 -5.78 -28.33
C PRO A 262 -6.79 -4.69 -27.42
N ARG A 263 -7.51 -3.59 -27.20
CA ARG A 263 -7.04 -2.52 -26.30
C ARG A 263 -6.98 -3.00 -24.85
N LEU A 264 -8.01 -3.69 -24.36
CA LEU A 264 -8.03 -4.25 -23.01
C LEU A 264 -6.86 -5.23 -22.82
N ALA A 265 -6.60 -6.10 -23.78
CA ALA A 265 -5.49 -7.05 -23.73
C ALA A 265 -4.13 -6.34 -23.65
N LEU A 266 -3.93 -5.30 -24.47
CA LEU A 266 -2.72 -4.49 -24.41
C LEU A 266 -2.53 -3.83 -23.04
N GLN A 267 -3.59 -3.29 -22.43
CA GLN A 267 -3.53 -2.63 -21.13
C GLN A 267 -3.23 -3.61 -19.98
N VAL A 268 -3.69 -4.86 -20.07
CA VAL A 268 -3.38 -5.89 -19.07
C VAL A 268 -1.97 -6.45 -19.24
N VAL A 269 -1.53 -6.67 -20.48
CA VAL A 269 -0.18 -7.19 -20.78
C VAL A 269 0.89 -6.14 -20.50
N ASN A 270 0.68 -4.90 -20.96
CA ASN A 270 1.59 -3.78 -20.75
C ASN A 270 0.88 -2.59 -20.09
N PRO A 271 0.70 -2.61 -18.77
CA PRO A 271 0.02 -1.54 -18.05
C PRO A 271 0.79 -0.21 -18.03
N SER A 272 2.08 -0.22 -18.37
CA SER A 272 2.89 1.01 -18.45
C SER A 272 2.79 1.70 -19.82
N LYS A 273 2.18 1.06 -20.83
CA LYS A 273 2.06 1.61 -22.19
C LYS A 273 1.18 2.86 -22.23
N GLU A 274 0.11 2.86 -21.45
CA GLU A 274 -0.82 3.96 -21.32
C GLU A 274 -1.28 4.02 -19.86
N ILE A 275 -0.68 4.90 -19.08
CA ILE A 275 -1.07 5.12 -17.67
C ILE A 275 -2.14 6.20 -17.65
N ARG A 276 -3.28 5.87 -17.05
CA ARG A 276 -4.43 6.78 -16.95
C ARG A 276 -4.11 7.97 -16.03
N GLU A 277 -4.59 9.14 -16.40
CA GLU A 277 -4.60 10.32 -15.53
C GLU A 277 -5.30 10.04 -14.19
N GLY A 278 -4.67 10.48 -13.10
CA GLY A 278 -5.08 10.21 -11.72
C GLY A 278 -4.59 8.87 -11.17
N PHE A 279 -4.00 8.02 -12.00
CA PHE A 279 -3.39 6.74 -11.63
C PHE A 279 -1.91 6.68 -12.04
N GLU A 280 -1.29 7.84 -12.22
CA GLU A 280 0.15 7.95 -12.27
C GLU A 280 0.80 7.43 -11.00
N THR A 281 1.81 6.59 -11.16
CA THR A 281 2.73 6.25 -10.09
C THR A 281 3.66 7.44 -9.82
N TRP A 282 3.73 7.86 -8.57
CA TRP A 282 4.67 8.86 -8.08
C TRP A 282 5.63 8.21 -7.09
N THR A 283 6.90 8.57 -7.21
CA THR A 283 7.96 8.17 -6.28
C THR A 283 8.40 9.41 -5.52
N ALA A 284 8.25 9.39 -4.21
CA ALA A 284 8.78 10.38 -3.29
C ALA A 284 10.04 9.84 -2.61
N ILE A 285 11.12 10.61 -2.67
CA ILE A 285 12.31 10.40 -1.85
C ILE A 285 12.28 11.47 -0.76
N THR A 286 12.30 11.04 0.50
CA THR A 286 12.31 11.96 1.65
C THR A 286 13.74 12.25 2.09
N ALA A 287 13.94 13.38 2.76
CA ALA A 287 15.24 13.83 3.26
C ALA A 287 15.89 12.89 4.30
N ASP A 288 15.09 12.02 4.92
CA ASP A 288 15.59 10.93 5.79
C ASP A 288 15.95 9.66 5.01
N GLY A 289 15.87 9.68 3.68
CA GLY A 289 16.26 8.58 2.79
C GLY A 289 15.19 7.50 2.61
N ARG A 290 13.93 7.78 2.95
CA ARG A 290 12.81 6.85 2.66
C ARG A 290 12.36 7.01 1.21
N ILE A 291 12.05 5.90 0.58
CA ILE A 291 11.36 5.86 -0.72
C ILE A 291 9.92 5.45 -0.47
N VAL A 292 8.99 6.25 -0.96
CA VAL A 292 7.56 5.99 -0.94
C VAL A 292 7.06 6.03 -2.38
N SER A 293 6.38 4.98 -2.83
CA SER A 293 5.81 4.89 -4.17
C SER A 293 4.32 4.64 -4.09
N GLY A 294 3.54 5.37 -4.87
CA GLY A 294 2.08 5.33 -4.80
C GLY A 294 1.38 6.23 -5.81
N PHE A 295 0.05 6.21 -5.82
CA PHE A 295 -0.76 7.17 -6.57
C PHE A 295 -0.91 8.48 -5.80
N LEU A 296 -0.78 9.62 -6.47
CA LEU A 296 -1.00 10.92 -5.84
C LEU A 296 -2.51 11.18 -5.66
N THR A 297 -3.03 10.93 -4.45
CA THR A 297 -4.48 11.01 -4.16
C THR A 297 -4.93 12.36 -3.61
N ASP A 298 -4.02 13.12 -2.99
CA ASP A 298 -4.27 14.46 -2.49
C ASP A 298 -2.97 15.27 -2.51
N GLN A 299 -3.04 16.57 -2.77
CA GLN A 299 -1.90 17.46 -2.67
C GLN A 299 -2.33 18.90 -2.39
N ASP A 300 -1.53 19.59 -1.59
CA ASP A 300 -1.68 21.02 -1.33
C ASP A 300 -0.28 21.68 -1.22
N PRO A 301 -0.18 23.00 -0.92
CA PRO A 301 1.12 23.67 -0.81
C PRO A 301 2.03 23.15 0.32
N GLN A 302 1.51 22.43 1.31
CA GLN A 302 2.27 21.95 2.46
C GLN A 302 2.57 20.45 2.39
N ARG A 303 1.73 19.65 1.74
CA ARG A 303 1.86 18.18 1.73
C ARG A 303 1.44 17.53 0.42
N ILE A 304 1.81 16.26 0.29
CA ILE A 304 1.26 15.31 -0.67
C ILE A 304 0.75 14.08 0.08
N VAL A 305 -0.20 13.36 -0.51
CA VAL A 305 -0.66 12.06 -0.05
C VAL A 305 -0.48 11.06 -1.18
N LEU A 306 0.30 10.01 -0.90
CA LEU A 306 0.51 8.91 -1.82
C LEU A 306 -0.23 7.67 -1.33
N ARG A 307 -1.05 7.07 -2.19
CA ARG A 307 -1.67 5.77 -1.93
C ARG A 307 -0.79 4.65 -2.43
N ASP A 308 -0.29 3.81 -1.53
CA ASP A 308 0.54 2.67 -1.89
C ASP A 308 -0.25 1.54 -2.58
N VAL A 309 0.46 0.51 -3.05
CA VAL A 309 -0.12 -0.67 -3.74
C VAL A 309 -1.01 -1.54 -2.85
N ASP A 310 -0.95 -1.35 -1.54
CA ASP A 310 -1.79 -2.03 -0.56
C ASP A 310 -3.00 -1.16 -0.17
N GLY A 311 -3.19 -0.01 -0.80
CA GLY A 311 -4.32 0.89 -0.62
C GLY A 311 -4.21 1.85 0.56
N ARG A 312 -3.00 2.06 1.08
CA ARG A 312 -2.76 2.91 2.25
C ARG A 312 -2.30 4.29 1.84
N ASP A 313 -2.86 5.30 2.49
CA ASP A 313 -2.48 6.70 2.26
C ASP A 313 -1.30 7.08 3.17
N VAL A 314 -0.20 7.50 2.55
CA VAL A 314 0.99 8.01 3.21
C VAL A 314 1.06 9.52 2.99
N SER A 315 0.81 10.29 4.05
CA SER A 315 0.97 11.75 4.03
C SER A 315 2.43 12.13 4.22
N LEU A 316 2.97 12.95 3.30
CA LEU A 316 4.33 13.46 3.35
C LEU A 316 4.31 14.99 3.32
N LEU A 317 5.00 15.63 4.26
CA LEU A 317 5.20 17.08 4.20
C LEU A 317 6.15 17.40 3.05
N ARG A 318 5.85 18.43 2.26
CA ARG A 318 6.75 18.86 1.19
C ARG A 318 8.13 19.29 1.70
N SER A 319 8.21 19.77 2.94
CA SER A 319 9.48 20.09 3.62
C SER A 319 10.32 18.86 3.95
N GLU A 320 9.72 17.66 3.98
CA GLU A 320 10.43 16.40 4.17
C GLU A 320 10.84 15.75 2.84
N LEU A 321 10.43 16.30 1.69
CA LEU A 321 10.74 15.72 0.38
C LEU A 321 12.09 16.22 -0.13
N GLU A 322 12.95 15.27 -0.49
CA GLU A 322 14.13 15.52 -1.30
C GLU A 322 13.76 15.58 -2.79
N SER A 323 12.93 14.63 -3.25
CA SER A 323 12.41 14.63 -4.61
C SER A 323 11.00 14.02 -4.68
N LEU A 324 10.28 14.41 -5.72
CA LEU A 324 8.98 13.86 -6.08
C LEU A 324 8.92 13.73 -7.61
N GLU A 325 8.92 12.50 -8.10
CA GLU A 325 9.00 12.23 -9.53
C GLU A 325 7.85 11.34 -9.99
N ARG A 326 7.31 11.66 -11.17
CA ARG A 326 6.36 10.78 -11.85
C ARG A 326 7.13 9.62 -12.46
N SER A 327 6.74 8.40 -12.12
CA SER A 327 7.30 7.19 -12.72
C SER A 327 6.64 6.91 -14.07
N ASN A 328 7.44 6.43 -15.02
CA ASN A 328 6.95 5.92 -16.31
C ASN A 328 6.47 4.45 -16.22
N ARG A 329 6.47 3.86 -15.02
CA ARG A 329 5.97 2.51 -14.76
C ARG A 329 4.67 2.54 -13.96
N SER A 330 3.71 1.74 -14.39
CA SER A 330 2.48 1.51 -13.65
C SER A 330 2.74 0.71 -12.37
N LEU A 331 1.93 0.94 -11.33
CA LEU A 331 1.87 0.08 -10.14
C LEU A 331 1.07 -1.21 -10.39
N MET A 332 0.32 -1.29 -11.50
CA MET A 332 -0.30 -2.55 -11.91
C MET A 332 0.81 -3.53 -12.31
N PRO A 333 0.89 -4.71 -11.67
CA PRO A 333 1.94 -5.69 -11.95
C PRO A 333 1.93 -6.16 -13.40
N GLN A 334 3.10 -6.45 -13.95
CA GLN A 334 3.19 -7.14 -15.24
C GLN A 334 3.03 -8.65 -15.07
N GLY A 335 2.74 -9.35 -16.17
CA GLY A 335 2.74 -10.80 -16.20
C GLY A 335 1.56 -11.49 -15.51
N LEU A 336 0.51 -10.75 -15.15
CA LEU A 336 -0.71 -11.27 -14.52
C LEU A 336 -1.38 -12.43 -15.29
N LEU A 337 -1.16 -12.50 -16.61
CA LEU A 337 -1.75 -13.53 -17.49
C LEU A 337 -0.82 -14.72 -17.75
N ARG A 338 0.47 -14.65 -17.37
CA ARG A 338 1.49 -15.62 -17.79
C ARG A 338 1.27 -17.02 -17.23
N THR A 339 0.67 -17.10 -16.04
CA THR A 339 0.34 -18.37 -15.38
C THR A 339 -1.02 -18.93 -15.80
N LEU A 340 -1.82 -18.15 -16.54
CA LEU A 340 -3.15 -18.54 -16.97
C LEU A 340 -3.09 -19.33 -18.28
N SER A 341 -3.84 -20.42 -18.32
CA SER A 341 -4.14 -21.16 -19.54
C SER A 341 -4.96 -20.33 -20.52
N GLU A 342 -5.02 -20.75 -21.78
CA GLU A 342 -5.81 -20.06 -22.81
C GLU A 342 -7.31 -19.99 -22.45
N GLN A 343 -7.85 -21.05 -21.81
CA GLN A 343 -9.24 -21.05 -21.36
C GLN A 343 -9.48 -20.05 -20.23
N GLU A 344 -8.57 -19.98 -19.26
CA GLU A 344 -8.67 -19.00 -18.18
C GLU A 344 -8.57 -17.56 -18.71
N ILE A 345 -7.72 -17.31 -19.70
CA ILE A 345 -7.64 -16.01 -20.36
C ILE A 345 -8.98 -15.66 -21.03
N ARG A 346 -9.58 -16.59 -21.78
CA ARG A 346 -10.91 -16.38 -22.38
C ARG A 346 -11.98 -16.09 -21.33
N ASP A 347 -12.03 -16.91 -20.30
CA ASP A 347 -13.01 -16.79 -19.23
C ASP A 347 -12.85 -15.44 -18.52
N LEU A 348 -11.63 -15.07 -18.10
CA LEU A 348 -11.33 -13.78 -17.47
C LEU A 348 -11.77 -12.61 -18.35
N PHE A 349 -11.37 -12.58 -19.62
CA PHE A 349 -11.75 -11.48 -20.52
C PHE A 349 -13.25 -11.46 -20.83
N SER A 350 -13.92 -12.62 -20.84
CA SER A 350 -15.38 -12.66 -21.00
C SER A 350 -16.07 -11.98 -19.82
N TYR A 351 -15.62 -12.22 -18.58
CA TYR A 351 -16.11 -11.54 -17.39
C TYR A 351 -15.76 -10.04 -17.42
N LEU A 352 -14.52 -9.69 -17.74
CA LEU A 352 -14.11 -8.27 -17.86
C LEU A 352 -14.91 -7.50 -18.92
N ARG A 353 -15.59 -8.18 -19.86
CA ARG A 353 -16.35 -7.54 -20.95
C ARG A 353 -17.85 -7.46 -20.70
N ILE A 354 -18.40 -8.12 -19.67
CA ILE A 354 -19.84 -8.07 -19.40
C ILE A 354 -20.25 -6.65 -19.02
N SER A 355 -21.45 -6.24 -19.45
CA SER A 355 -21.99 -4.90 -19.22
C SER A 355 -22.75 -4.77 -17.89
N GLN A 356 -23.13 -5.88 -17.27
CA GLN A 356 -23.89 -5.95 -16.03
C GLN A 356 -23.34 -7.06 -15.13
N PRO A 357 -23.53 -6.97 -13.79
CA PRO A 357 -23.14 -8.04 -12.87
C PRO A 357 -23.74 -9.39 -13.28
N LEU A 358 -23.05 -10.48 -12.95
CA LEU A 358 -23.63 -11.81 -13.10
C LEU A 358 -24.84 -11.96 -12.19
N ASN A 359 -25.87 -12.65 -12.67
CA ASN A 359 -27.00 -13.02 -11.84
C ASN A 359 -26.54 -14.08 -10.83
N GLU A 360 -26.92 -13.90 -9.56
CA GLU A 360 -26.85 -14.96 -8.56
C GLU A 360 -27.82 -16.07 -8.99
N ASN A 361 -27.31 -17.29 -9.20
CA ASN A 361 -28.13 -18.46 -9.52
C ASN A 361 -28.88 -18.99 -8.29
#